data_AF-A0A833XCM9-F1
#
_entry.id   AF-A0A833XCM9-F1
#
_cell.length_a   1.000
_cell.length_b   1.000
_cell.length_c   1.000
_cell.angle_alpha   90.00
_cell.angle_beta   90.00
_cell.angle_gamma   90.00
#
_symmetry.space_group_name_H-M   'P 1'
#
loop_
_entity.id
_entity.type
_entity.pdbx_description
1 polymer ?
#
loop_
_entity_poly.entity_id
_entity_poly.type
_entity_poly.pdbx_seq_one_letter_code
_entity_poly.pdbx_strand_id
1 'polypeptide(L)'
;MKNQICFTSFALFFFLLLTKWSGVESQTCKPSGIIKGKKPPPGQCNKENHSDCCVQGKPYTVYKCSPPVSSHTKATLTINSFQKGGDGGGPSECDNQYHSDDTPVVALSTGWFNNKQRCLNYITIYGNGRSVKAKVVDECDSTMGCDADHDYQPPCPNNIVDASKAVWKALGVPESDWGGLDIYWSDTCKPNGIIRGKKPPPGQCNQENHSDCCVQGKPYTVYKCSPPVSSHTKATLTINSFQKGGDGGGPSECDNQYHSDDTPVVALSTGWFNNKQRCLNYITIYGNGRSVKAKVVDECDSTMGCDADHDYQPPCPNNIVDASKAVWKALGVPESDWGGLDIYWSDA
;
A
#
# COMPACT_ATOMS: atom_id res chain seq x y z
N MET A 1 53.77 37.87 25.38
CA MET A 1 52.29 37.75 25.44
C MET A 1 51.78 37.64 24.01
N LYS A 2 52.01 36.57 23.24
CA LYS A 2 51.47 35.18 23.27
C LYS A 2 49.94 35.08 23.13
N ASN A 3 49.53 35.14 21.86
CA ASN A 3 48.64 34.21 21.17
C ASN A 3 47.22 34.02 21.70
N GLN A 4 46.34 34.93 21.28
CA GLN A 4 44.90 34.70 21.20
C GLN A 4 44.55 34.29 19.76
N ILE A 5 45.05 33.12 19.36
CA ILE A 5 44.75 32.47 18.09
C ILE A 5 44.23 31.08 18.44
N CYS A 6 43.23 30.62 17.67
CA CYS A 6 42.80 29.21 17.57
C CYS A 6 41.68 28.72 18.50
N PHE A 7 40.53 29.41 18.55
CA PHE A 7 39.28 28.75 18.98
C PHE A 7 38.13 28.79 17.96
N THR A 8 38.19 29.63 16.94
CA THR A 8 37.14 29.71 15.90
C THR A 8 37.37 28.78 14.70
N SER A 9 38.60 28.31 14.46
CA SER A 9 38.89 27.37 13.36
C SER A 9 38.74 25.89 13.74
N PHE A 10 38.71 25.54 15.03
CA PHE A 10 38.61 24.13 15.44
C PHE A 10 37.15 23.62 15.45
N ALA A 11 36.17 24.53 15.64
CA ALA A 11 34.76 24.18 15.57
C ALA A 11 34.26 23.96 14.13
N LEU A 12 34.85 24.64 13.14
CA LEU A 12 34.48 24.44 11.74
C LEU A 12 35.03 23.14 11.13
N PHE A 13 36.17 22.64 11.63
CA PHE A 13 36.75 21.39 11.12
C PHE A 13 36.05 20.13 11.67
N PHE A 14 35.38 20.22 12.81
CA PHE A 14 34.62 19.09 13.38
C PHE A 14 33.21 18.96 12.76
N PHE A 15 32.64 20.04 12.22
CA PHE A 15 31.34 19.98 11.54
C PHE A 15 31.43 19.47 10.09
N LEU A 16 32.61 19.51 9.46
CA LEU A 16 32.82 19.00 8.10
C LEU A 16 33.06 17.48 8.02
N LEU A 17 33.22 16.80 9.17
CA LEU A 17 33.46 15.34 9.23
C LEU A 17 32.20 14.52 9.59
N LEU A 18 31.08 15.17 9.93
CA LEU A 18 29.82 14.48 10.26
C LEU A 18 28.75 14.58 9.17
N THR A 19 29.00 15.29 8.07
CA THR A 19 28.19 15.17 6.85
C THR A 19 28.75 14.08 5.93
N LYS A 20 29.09 12.91 6.48
CA LYS A 20 28.92 11.68 5.71
C LYS A 20 27.44 11.38 5.72
N TRP A 21 26.73 12.14 4.88
CA TRP A 21 25.43 11.78 4.38
C TRP A 21 25.62 10.39 3.78
N SER A 22 25.28 9.37 4.54
CA SER A 22 24.91 8.09 3.96
C SER A 22 23.69 8.41 3.14
N GLY A 23 23.90 8.86 1.90
CA GLY A 23 22.89 8.70 0.87
C GLY A 23 22.57 7.23 0.93
N VAL A 24 21.37 6.91 1.41
CA VAL A 24 20.76 5.64 1.08
C VAL A 24 20.59 5.74 -0.42
N GLU A 25 21.62 5.32 -1.16
CA GLU A 25 21.48 4.97 -2.55
C GLU A 25 20.39 3.89 -2.50
N SER A 26 19.17 4.27 -2.86
CA SER A 26 18.09 3.32 -3.10
C SER A 26 18.67 2.38 -4.15
N GLN A 27 19.22 1.25 -3.71
CA GLN A 27 19.94 0.34 -4.59
C GLN A 27 18.91 -0.16 -5.58
N THR A 28 18.99 0.40 -6.78
CA THR A 28 18.24 -0.09 -7.94
C THR A 28 18.58 -1.56 -8.08
N CYS A 29 17.56 -2.41 -8.17
CA CYS A 29 17.76 -3.85 -8.25
C CYS A 29 18.62 -4.20 -9.48
N LYS A 30 19.73 -4.91 -9.25
CA LYS A 30 20.67 -5.33 -10.29
C LYS A 30 20.59 -6.85 -10.50
N PRO A 31 20.91 -7.33 -11.72
CA PRO A 31 21.13 -8.74 -11.98
C PRO A 31 22.04 -9.39 -10.93
N SER A 32 21.64 -10.57 -10.45
CA SER A 32 22.42 -11.34 -9.48
C SER A 32 23.37 -12.34 -10.14
N GLY A 33 23.17 -12.63 -11.43
CA GLY A 33 24.03 -13.52 -12.19
C GLY A 33 23.48 -13.87 -13.56
N ILE A 34 24.11 -14.86 -14.19
CA ILE A 34 23.68 -15.45 -15.46
C ILE A 34 23.75 -16.98 -15.33
N ILE A 35 22.71 -17.67 -15.76
CA ILE A 35 22.71 -19.12 -15.97
C ILE A 35 22.77 -19.45 -17.46
N LYS A 36 23.26 -20.64 -17.82
CA LYS A 36 23.28 -21.12 -19.21
C LYS A 36 22.13 -22.09 -19.42
N GLY A 37 21.32 -21.83 -20.45
CA GLY A 37 20.21 -22.70 -20.82
C GLY A 37 20.64 -24.12 -21.16
N LYS A 38 19.85 -25.08 -20.71
CA LYS A 38 19.97 -26.49 -21.06
C LYS A 38 18.84 -26.85 -22.03
N LYS A 39 19.13 -27.71 -23.00
CA LYS A 39 18.09 -28.23 -23.89
C LYS A 39 17.17 -29.15 -23.08
N PRO A 40 15.84 -28.93 -23.08
CA PRO A 40 14.92 -29.84 -22.43
C PRO A 40 14.98 -31.23 -23.06
N PRO A 41 14.91 -32.31 -22.27
CA PRO A 41 14.60 -33.64 -22.77
C PRO A 41 13.22 -33.65 -23.47
N PRO A 42 12.96 -34.59 -24.39
CA PRO A 42 11.67 -34.68 -25.08
C PRO A 42 10.50 -34.77 -24.09
N GLY A 43 9.54 -33.86 -24.22
CA GLY A 43 8.33 -33.81 -23.39
C GLY A 43 8.47 -33.18 -22.01
N GLN A 44 9.67 -32.68 -21.63
CA GLN A 44 9.92 -32.12 -20.29
C GLN A 44 9.84 -30.59 -20.21
N CYS A 45 9.38 -29.92 -21.27
CA CYS A 45 9.08 -28.49 -21.23
C CYS A 45 7.65 -28.27 -21.71
N ASN A 46 6.79 -27.81 -20.80
CA ASN A 46 5.42 -27.44 -21.13
C ASN A 46 5.41 -26.07 -21.82
N LYS A 47 4.67 -25.97 -22.94
CA LYS A 47 4.49 -24.75 -23.75
C LYS A 47 3.07 -24.19 -23.69
N GLU A 48 2.25 -24.69 -22.77
CA GLU A 48 0.94 -24.09 -22.48
C GLU A 48 1.11 -22.62 -22.07
N ASN A 49 0.06 -21.82 -22.31
CA ASN A 49 0.00 -20.37 -22.08
C ASN A 49 1.21 -19.58 -22.64
N HIS A 50 1.75 -20.02 -23.78
CA HIS A 50 2.90 -19.39 -24.45
C HIS A 50 4.22 -19.47 -23.69
N SER A 51 4.37 -20.46 -22.81
CA SER A 51 5.63 -20.72 -22.10
C SER A 51 6.78 -21.05 -23.06
N ASP A 52 7.91 -20.36 -22.88
CA ASP A 52 9.14 -20.58 -23.62
C ASP A 52 9.99 -21.70 -22.99
N CYS A 53 10.74 -22.42 -23.81
CA CYS A 53 11.72 -23.39 -23.33
C CYS A 53 13.15 -22.85 -23.42
N CYS A 54 14.01 -23.24 -22.49
CA CYS A 54 15.40 -22.86 -22.52
C CYS A 54 16.13 -23.40 -23.76
N VAL A 55 16.82 -22.49 -24.44
CA VAL A 55 17.75 -22.78 -25.54
C VAL A 55 19.14 -23.14 -25.03
N GLN A 56 19.71 -24.23 -25.54
CA GLN A 56 21.05 -24.70 -25.17
C GLN A 56 22.11 -23.61 -25.35
N GLY A 57 22.85 -23.33 -24.28
CA GLY A 57 23.96 -22.38 -24.29
C GLY A 57 23.57 -20.90 -24.31
N LYS A 58 22.28 -20.56 -24.47
CA LYS A 58 21.81 -19.17 -24.36
C LYS A 58 21.97 -18.70 -22.90
N PRO A 59 22.54 -17.51 -22.65
CA PRO A 59 22.61 -16.93 -21.31
C PRO A 59 21.24 -16.38 -20.88
N TYR A 60 20.84 -16.65 -19.64
CA TYR A 60 19.65 -16.09 -18.99
C TYR A 60 20.06 -15.35 -17.73
N THR A 61 19.57 -14.12 -17.58
CA THR A 61 19.82 -13.29 -16.40
C THR A 61 18.97 -13.77 -15.24
N VAL A 62 19.54 -13.80 -14.04
CA VAL A 62 18.82 -14.12 -12.80
C VAL A 62 18.88 -12.96 -11.81
N TYR A 63 17.89 -12.89 -10.93
CA TYR A 63 17.69 -11.82 -9.96
C TYR A 63 17.32 -12.39 -8.60
N LYS A 64 17.86 -11.80 -7.53
CA LYS A 64 17.43 -12.02 -6.14
C LYS A 64 16.59 -10.87 -5.59
N CYS A 65 16.30 -9.89 -6.43
CA CYS A 65 15.60 -8.66 -6.08
C CYS A 65 14.59 -8.31 -7.16
N SER A 66 13.65 -7.44 -6.82
CA SER A 66 12.65 -6.88 -7.71
C SER A 66 12.66 -5.35 -7.60
N PRO A 67 12.03 -4.61 -8.52
CA PRO A 67 11.86 -3.16 -8.39
C PRO A 67 11.20 -2.77 -7.05
N PRO A 68 11.39 -1.54 -6.55
CA PRO A 68 10.80 -1.10 -5.28
C PRO A 68 9.26 -1.22 -5.27
N VAL A 69 8.71 -1.70 -4.15
CA VAL A 69 7.26 -1.77 -3.94
C VAL A 69 6.74 -0.40 -3.49
N SER A 70 5.62 0.03 -4.06
CA SER A 70 4.87 1.24 -3.71
C SER A 70 3.35 0.95 -3.67
N SER A 71 2.55 1.99 -3.43
CA SER A 71 1.08 1.93 -3.56
C SER A 71 0.59 1.74 -5.01
N HIS A 72 1.49 1.83 -5.99
CA HIS A 72 1.24 1.59 -7.42
C HIS A 72 2.51 1.00 -8.05
N THR A 73 2.84 -0.23 -7.66
CA THR A 73 4.05 -0.92 -8.14
C THR A 73 3.84 -1.35 -9.59
N LYS A 74 4.62 -0.81 -10.53
CA LYS A 74 4.54 -1.21 -11.94
C LYS A 74 5.06 -2.65 -12.11
N ALA A 75 4.32 -3.48 -12.84
CA ALA A 75 4.68 -4.85 -13.15
C ALA A 75 4.21 -5.27 -14.54
N THR A 76 4.67 -6.43 -14.98
CA THR A 76 4.10 -7.15 -16.13
C THR A 76 3.28 -8.33 -15.59
N LEU A 77 2.02 -8.40 -15.98
CA LEU A 77 1.13 -9.52 -15.70
C LEU A 77 1.37 -10.61 -16.76
N THR A 78 1.67 -11.83 -16.33
CA THR A 78 1.74 -13.02 -17.19
C THR A 78 0.60 -13.98 -16.82
N ILE A 79 0.39 -15.00 -17.65
CA ILE A 79 -0.64 -16.01 -17.45
C ILE A 79 0.01 -17.33 -17.06
N ASN A 80 -0.56 -17.98 -16.04
CA ASN A 80 -0.15 -19.30 -15.58
C ASN A 80 -1.36 -20.06 -15.02
N SER A 81 -1.30 -21.38 -15.08
CA SER A 81 -2.28 -22.29 -14.52
C SER A 81 -1.67 -23.01 -13.31
N PHE A 82 -2.17 -22.67 -12.11
CA PHE A 82 -1.77 -23.24 -10.81
C PHE A 82 -2.49 -24.55 -10.47
N GLN A 83 -3.30 -25.07 -11.39
CA GLN A 83 -4.01 -26.33 -11.21
C GLN A 83 -3.10 -27.52 -11.53
N LYS A 84 -3.46 -28.69 -10.99
CA LYS A 84 -2.71 -29.92 -11.24
C LYS A 84 -2.67 -30.24 -12.73
N GLY A 85 -1.46 -30.39 -13.28
CA GLY A 85 -1.24 -30.69 -14.70
C GLY A 85 -1.26 -29.47 -15.61
N GLY A 86 -1.32 -28.26 -15.06
CA GLY A 86 -1.06 -27.02 -15.76
C GLY A 86 0.43 -26.75 -16.00
N ASP A 87 0.74 -25.55 -16.46
CA ASP A 87 2.10 -25.04 -16.69
C ASP A 87 2.81 -24.48 -15.45
N GLY A 88 2.11 -24.29 -14.33
CA GLY A 88 2.72 -23.90 -13.06
C GLY A 88 3.58 -24.99 -12.40
N GLY A 89 3.68 -26.17 -13.01
CA GLY A 89 4.48 -27.29 -12.50
C GLY A 89 3.90 -27.91 -11.24
N GLY A 90 4.62 -27.79 -10.12
CA GLY A 90 4.29 -28.39 -8.83
C GLY A 90 3.20 -27.65 -8.03
N PRO A 91 2.86 -28.13 -6.82
CA PRO A 91 2.00 -27.41 -5.89
C PRO A 91 2.65 -26.10 -5.42
N SER A 92 1.85 -25.07 -5.15
CA SER A 92 2.37 -23.74 -4.87
C SER A 92 3.10 -23.59 -3.53
N GLU A 93 4.15 -22.78 -3.51
CA GLU A 93 5.13 -22.71 -2.41
C GLU A 93 4.56 -22.22 -1.07
N CYS A 94 3.49 -21.42 -1.08
CA CYS A 94 2.93 -20.86 0.14
C CYS A 94 2.13 -21.87 0.97
N ASP A 95 1.48 -22.85 0.33
CA ASP A 95 0.54 -23.76 0.99
C ASP A 95 0.61 -25.22 0.52
N ASN A 96 1.55 -25.57 -0.36
CA ASN A 96 1.74 -26.89 -0.96
C ASN A 96 0.46 -27.44 -1.61
N GLN A 97 -0.33 -26.58 -2.25
CA GLN A 97 -1.59 -26.95 -2.91
C GLN A 97 -1.63 -26.49 -4.37
N TYR A 98 -2.44 -27.18 -5.16
CA TYR A 98 -2.85 -26.69 -6.48
C TYR A 98 -4.08 -25.80 -6.33
N HIS A 99 -4.19 -24.79 -7.19
CA HIS A 99 -5.29 -23.82 -7.19
C HIS A 99 -6.01 -23.87 -8.54
N SER A 100 -7.34 -23.87 -8.53
CA SER A 100 -8.14 -23.91 -9.77
C SER A 100 -7.93 -22.63 -10.60
N ASP A 101 -7.95 -22.76 -11.93
CA ASP A 101 -7.91 -21.63 -12.86
C ASP A 101 -9.05 -20.62 -12.69
N ASP A 102 -10.12 -21.01 -12.00
CA ASP A 102 -11.26 -20.14 -11.66
C ASP A 102 -11.06 -19.39 -10.32
N THR A 103 -9.94 -19.61 -9.63
CA THR A 103 -9.60 -18.92 -8.37
C THR A 103 -8.58 -17.81 -8.64
N PRO A 104 -8.83 -16.55 -8.23
CA PRO A 104 -7.90 -15.44 -8.47
C PRO A 104 -6.66 -15.56 -7.57
N VAL A 105 -5.67 -16.28 -8.06
CA VAL A 105 -4.36 -16.47 -7.42
C VAL A 105 -3.22 -16.02 -8.32
N VAL A 106 -2.09 -15.69 -7.71
CA VAL A 106 -0.86 -15.26 -8.39
C VAL A 106 0.41 -15.79 -7.74
N ALA A 107 1.48 -15.84 -8.54
CA ALA A 107 2.86 -15.87 -8.09
C ALA A 107 3.51 -14.49 -8.24
N LEU A 108 4.52 -14.21 -7.44
CA LEU A 108 5.30 -12.96 -7.53
C LEU A 108 6.77 -13.29 -7.79
N SER A 109 7.45 -12.46 -8.60
CA SER A 109 8.92 -12.55 -8.72
C SER A 109 9.60 -12.59 -7.35
N THR A 110 10.69 -13.36 -7.21
CA THR A 110 11.44 -13.60 -5.96
C THR A 110 11.55 -12.38 -5.03
N GLY A 111 11.97 -11.23 -5.55
CA GLY A 111 12.15 -10.02 -4.73
C GLY A 111 10.83 -9.47 -4.16
N TRP A 112 9.73 -9.58 -4.89
CA TRP A 112 8.39 -9.22 -4.41
C TRP A 112 7.76 -10.32 -3.56
N PHE A 113 8.02 -11.59 -3.84
CA PHE A 113 7.61 -12.70 -2.99
C PHE A 113 8.17 -12.56 -1.56
N ASN A 114 9.41 -12.04 -1.47
CA ASN A 114 10.04 -11.56 -0.25
C ASN A 114 10.08 -12.64 0.84
N ASN A 115 10.69 -13.79 0.56
CA ASN A 115 10.82 -14.91 1.51
C ASN A 115 9.49 -15.28 2.19
N LYS A 116 8.44 -15.50 1.38
CA LYS A 116 7.08 -15.85 1.84
C LYS A 116 6.36 -14.78 2.66
N GLN A 117 6.89 -13.56 2.81
CA GLN A 117 6.21 -12.51 3.58
C GLN A 117 4.87 -12.09 2.97
N ARG A 118 4.68 -12.30 1.65
CA ARG A 118 3.40 -12.09 0.96
C ARG A 118 2.52 -13.33 0.86
N CYS A 119 2.98 -14.48 1.33
CA CYS A 119 2.21 -15.72 1.21
C CYS A 119 0.82 -15.61 1.82
N LEU A 120 -0.16 -16.07 1.06
CA LEU A 120 -1.58 -16.10 1.41
C LEU A 120 -2.18 -14.72 1.72
N ASN A 121 -1.44 -13.64 1.44
CA ASN A 121 -1.93 -12.29 1.46
C ASN A 121 -2.54 -11.94 0.10
N TYR A 122 -3.42 -10.95 0.10
CA TYR A 122 -4.04 -10.44 -1.12
C TYR A 122 -3.28 -9.23 -1.60
N ILE A 123 -3.04 -9.17 -2.91
CA ILE A 123 -2.67 -7.94 -3.61
C ILE A 123 -3.87 -7.46 -4.43
N THR A 124 -3.91 -6.17 -4.70
CA THR A 124 -4.83 -5.61 -5.69
C THR A 124 -4.06 -5.33 -6.96
N ILE A 125 -4.52 -5.88 -8.08
CA ILE A 125 -3.94 -5.73 -9.40
C ILE A 125 -4.82 -4.76 -10.19
N TYR A 126 -4.20 -3.76 -10.83
CA TYR A 126 -4.86 -2.76 -11.66
C TYR A 126 -4.37 -2.91 -13.10
N GLY A 127 -5.30 -3.09 -14.03
CA GLY A 127 -5.01 -3.29 -15.44
C GLY A 127 -6.28 -3.16 -16.27
N ASN A 128 -6.16 -2.74 -17.52
CA ASN A 128 -7.29 -2.64 -18.45
C ASN A 128 -8.48 -1.79 -17.89
N GLY A 129 -8.17 -0.73 -17.14
CA GLY A 129 -9.18 0.13 -16.50
C GLY A 129 -9.99 -0.54 -15.37
N ARG A 130 -9.61 -1.75 -14.95
CA ARG A 130 -10.26 -2.52 -13.88
C ARG A 130 -9.27 -2.87 -12.78
N SER A 131 -9.78 -3.48 -11.71
CA SER A 131 -8.95 -4.06 -10.67
C SER A 131 -9.52 -5.37 -10.15
N VAL A 132 -8.64 -6.21 -9.60
CA VAL A 132 -9.00 -7.49 -8.97
C VAL A 132 -8.11 -7.75 -7.76
N LYS A 133 -8.69 -8.32 -6.71
CA LYS A 133 -7.93 -8.86 -5.58
C LYS A 133 -7.54 -10.29 -5.88
N ALA A 134 -6.25 -10.58 -5.78
CA ALA A 134 -5.72 -11.93 -5.99
C ALA A 134 -4.85 -12.35 -4.81
N LYS A 135 -4.94 -13.64 -4.45
CA LYS A 135 -4.15 -14.22 -3.36
C LYS A 135 -2.78 -14.62 -3.89
N VAL A 136 -1.72 -14.20 -3.21
CA VAL A 136 -0.36 -14.67 -3.51
C VAL A 136 -0.23 -16.09 -2.96
N VAL A 137 0.01 -17.05 -3.85
CA VAL A 137 0.12 -18.48 -3.50
C VAL A 137 1.49 -19.06 -3.82
N ASP A 138 2.28 -18.40 -4.67
CA ASP A 138 3.52 -18.96 -5.17
C ASP A 138 4.64 -17.94 -5.41
N GLU A 139 5.84 -18.46 -5.65
CA GLU A 139 6.97 -17.70 -6.15
C GLU A 139 7.13 -17.91 -7.66
N CYS A 140 7.34 -16.82 -8.41
CA CYS A 140 7.86 -16.88 -9.77
C CYS A 140 9.39 -16.77 -9.66
N ASP A 141 10.09 -17.91 -9.63
CA ASP A 141 11.51 -17.97 -9.28
C ASP A 141 12.36 -17.26 -10.35
N SER A 142 12.94 -16.12 -9.94
CA SER A 142 13.83 -15.31 -10.77
C SER A 142 15.31 -15.62 -10.52
N THR A 143 15.61 -16.52 -9.58
CA THR A 143 16.96 -16.92 -9.18
C THR A 143 17.49 -18.11 -9.98
N MET A 144 16.59 -18.99 -10.45
CA MET A 144 16.91 -20.25 -11.12
C MET A 144 15.92 -20.57 -12.25
N GLY A 145 16.22 -21.60 -13.03
CA GLY A 145 15.48 -22.01 -14.23
C GLY A 145 16.35 -22.87 -15.14
N CYS A 146 15.81 -23.30 -16.28
CA CYS A 146 16.49 -24.14 -17.26
C CYS A 146 17.00 -25.49 -16.71
N ASP A 147 16.29 -26.06 -15.73
CA ASP A 147 16.58 -27.36 -15.14
C ASP A 147 15.28 -28.16 -14.92
N ALA A 148 15.39 -29.36 -14.34
CA ALA A 148 14.26 -30.26 -14.20
C ALA A 148 13.23 -29.80 -13.16
N ASP A 149 13.62 -28.98 -12.19
CA ASP A 149 12.71 -28.50 -11.14
C ASP A 149 11.81 -27.36 -11.67
N HIS A 150 12.21 -26.72 -12.77
CA HIS A 150 11.50 -25.62 -13.42
C HIS A 150 11.00 -26.00 -14.83
N ASP A 151 10.80 -27.30 -15.12
CA ASP A 151 10.36 -27.81 -16.43
C ASP A 151 11.16 -27.24 -17.63
N TYR A 152 12.46 -26.96 -17.39
CA TYR A 152 13.37 -26.33 -18.34
C TYR A 152 12.88 -25.00 -18.93
N GLN A 153 11.98 -24.30 -18.23
CA GLN A 153 11.56 -22.94 -18.55
C GLN A 153 12.64 -21.92 -18.10
N PRO A 154 12.76 -20.76 -18.76
CA PRO A 154 13.65 -19.70 -18.34
C PRO A 154 13.36 -19.20 -16.91
N PRO A 155 14.36 -18.64 -16.20
CA PRO A 155 14.11 -17.92 -14.97
C PRO A 155 13.07 -16.81 -15.16
N CYS A 156 12.22 -16.63 -14.16
CA CYS A 156 11.24 -15.57 -14.16
C CYS A 156 11.91 -14.19 -14.22
N PRO A 157 11.40 -13.23 -15.00
CA PRO A 157 11.80 -11.84 -14.87
C PRO A 157 11.49 -11.30 -13.47
N ASN A 158 12.17 -10.23 -13.06
CA ASN A 158 12.10 -9.74 -11.68
C ASN A 158 10.97 -8.76 -11.39
N ASN A 159 10.07 -8.54 -12.34
CA ASN A 159 8.98 -7.57 -12.28
C ASN A 159 7.63 -8.17 -12.70
N ILE A 160 7.43 -9.45 -12.40
CA ILE A 160 6.30 -10.27 -12.84
C ILE A 160 5.29 -10.47 -11.70
N VAL A 161 4.02 -10.33 -12.06
CA VAL A 161 2.89 -10.93 -11.35
C VAL A 161 2.36 -12.02 -12.27
N ASP A 162 2.54 -13.26 -11.90
CA ASP A 162 2.18 -14.40 -12.75
C ASP A 162 0.83 -14.95 -12.30
N ALA A 163 -0.18 -14.91 -13.18
CA ALA A 163 -1.56 -14.91 -12.73
C ALA A 163 -2.46 -15.96 -13.38
N SER A 164 -3.34 -16.52 -12.54
CA SER A 164 -4.42 -17.43 -12.96
C SER A 164 -5.36 -16.82 -14.01
N LYS A 165 -6.01 -17.68 -14.79
CA LYS A 165 -7.03 -17.28 -15.79
C LYS A 165 -8.15 -16.42 -15.17
N ALA A 166 -8.55 -16.68 -13.93
CA ALA A 166 -9.53 -15.88 -13.20
C ALA A 166 -9.13 -14.40 -13.03
N VAL A 167 -7.84 -14.11 -12.79
CA VAL A 167 -7.34 -12.73 -12.67
C VAL A 167 -7.50 -11.99 -13.99
N TRP A 168 -7.10 -12.62 -15.10
CA TRP A 168 -7.24 -12.05 -16.44
C TRP A 168 -8.71 -11.79 -16.82
N LYS A 169 -9.59 -12.76 -16.56
CA LYS A 169 -11.05 -12.61 -16.76
C LYS A 169 -11.62 -11.46 -15.93
N ALA A 170 -11.22 -11.32 -14.66
CA ALA A 170 -11.69 -10.24 -13.78
C ALA A 170 -11.25 -8.86 -14.25
N LEU A 171 -10.03 -8.74 -14.79
CA LEU A 171 -9.54 -7.52 -15.45
C LEU A 171 -10.22 -7.25 -16.79
N GLY A 172 -11.07 -8.16 -17.28
CA GLY A 172 -11.85 -7.98 -18.51
C GLY A 172 -11.00 -7.93 -19.77
N VAL A 173 -9.82 -8.55 -19.74
CA VAL A 173 -8.91 -8.62 -20.90
C VAL A 173 -9.41 -9.75 -21.82
N PRO A 174 -9.62 -9.51 -23.12
CA PRO A 174 -9.99 -10.57 -24.06
C PRO A 174 -8.96 -11.70 -24.08
N GLU A 175 -9.39 -12.96 -24.16
CA GLU A 175 -8.48 -14.12 -24.17
C GLU A 175 -7.45 -14.09 -25.30
N SER A 176 -7.77 -13.46 -26.44
CA SER A 176 -6.84 -13.25 -27.56
C SER A 176 -5.64 -12.37 -27.21
N ASP A 177 -5.75 -11.58 -26.14
CA ASP A 177 -4.77 -10.58 -25.74
C ASP A 177 -4.01 -11.03 -24.47
N TRP A 178 -4.19 -12.28 -24.05
CA TRP A 178 -3.48 -12.86 -22.93
C TRP A 178 -2.03 -13.21 -23.31
N GLY A 179 -1.10 -13.06 -22.37
CA GLY A 179 0.32 -13.36 -22.56
C GLY A 179 1.25 -12.31 -21.95
N GLY A 180 0.83 -11.05 -21.92
CA GLY A 180 1.59 -9.98 -21.26
C GLY A 180 0.79 -8.69 -21.18
N LEU A 181 0.61 -8.15 -19.98
CA LEU A 181 -0.08 -6.88 -19.77
C LEU A 181 0.71 -5.99 -18.80
N ASP A 182 0.96 -4.74 -19.18
CA ASP A 182 1.46 -3.73 -18.24
C ASP A 182 0.39 -3.44 -17.20
N ILE A 183 0.73 -3.65 -15.93
CA ILE A 183 -0.16 -3.47 -14.79
C ILE A 183 0.49 -2.64 -13.70
N TYR A 184 -0.33 -2.25 -12.74
CA TYR A 184 0.11 -1.83 -11.42
C TYR A 184 -0.42 -2.81 -10.37
N TRP A 185 0.27 -2.94 -9.24
CA TRP A 185 -0.25 -3.67 -8.10
C TRP A 185 0.13 -3.01 -6.78
N SER A 186 -0.64 -3.33 -5.74
CA SER A 186 -0.38 -2.88 -4.37
C SER A 186 -0.74 -3.98 -3.38
N ASP A 187 -0.02 -4.03 -2.25
CA ASP A 187 -0.47 -4.83 -1.10
C ASP A 187 -1.88 -4.38 -0.69
N THR A 188 -2.75 -5.34 -0.31
CA THR A 188 -4.04 -4.98 0.27
C THR A 188 -3.82 -4.46 1.68
N CYS A 189 -4.42 -3.32 2.03
CA CYS A 189 -4.30 -2.79 3.36
C CYS A 189 -4.85 -3.76 4.41
N LYS A 190 -4.04 -4.09 5.41
CA LYS A 190 -4.36 -4.95 6.54
C LYS A 190 -4.02 -4.24 7.85
N PRO A 191 -4.66 -4.63 8.96
CA PRO A 191 -4.20 -4.24 10.28
C PRO A 191 -2.73 -4.57 10.49
N ASN A 192 -1.97 -3.66 11.07
CA ASN A 192 -0.57 -3.89 11.45
C ASN A 192 -0.38 -4.04 12.97
N GLY A 193 -1.46 -4.10 13.74
CA GLY A 193 -1.38 -4.29 15.18
C GLY A 193 -2.71 -4.09 15.92
N ILE A 194 -2.62 -4.24 17.23
CA ILE A 194 -3.69 -3.95 18.18
C ILE A 194 -3.09 -3.13 19.32
N ILE A 195 -3.73 -2.03 19.70
CA ILE A 195 -3.45 -1.31 20.95
C ILE A 195 -4.54 -1.62 21.98
N ARG A 196 -4.22 -1.49 23.27
CA ARG A 196 -5.20 -1.67 24.35
C ARG A 196 -5.61 -0.30 24.88
N GLY A 197 -6.92 -0.06 24.94
CA GLY A 197 -7.46 1.18 25.43
C GLY A 197 -7.05 1.48 26.87
N LYS A 198 -6.77 2.75 27.13
CA LYS A 198 -6.54 3.28 28.48
C LYS A 198 -7.75 4.13 28.85
N LYS A 199 -8.19 4.03 30.10
CA LYS A 199 -9.26 4.90 30.62
C LYS A 199 -8.74 6.34 30.65
N PRO A 200 -9.46 7.33 30.08
CA PRO A 200 -9.10 8.73 30.21
C PRO A 200 -9.10 9.16 31.69
N PRO A 201 -8.10 9.97 32.11
CA PRO A 201 -8.18 10.73 33.36
C PRO A 201 -9.43 11.63 33.42
N PRO A 202 -9.90 12.00 34.63
CA PRO A 202 -11.03 12.92 34.77
C PRO A 202 -10.78 14.25 34.04
N GLY A 203 -11.74 14.68 33.22
CA GLY A 203 -11.65 15.92 32.43
C GLY A 203 -10.83 15.81 31.14
N GLN A 204 -10.39 14.61 30.76
CA GLN A 204 -9.75 14.33 29.47
C GLN A 204 -10.67 13.48 28.58
N CYS A 205 -10.41 13.51 27.27
CA CYS A 205 -11.31 13.07 26.20
C CYS A 205 -12.49 14.01 25.95
N ASN A 206 -12.38 14.82 24.89
CA ASN A 206 -13.48 15.62 24.38
C ASN A 206 -14.46 14.71 23.62
N GLN A 207 -15.74 14.79 23.96
CA GLN A 207 -16.84 14.03 23.35
C GLN A 207 -17.74 14.91 22.45
N GLU A 208 -17.29 16.10 22.08
CA GLU A 208 -17.93 16.90 21.02
C GLU A 208 -18.02 16.08 19.72
N ASN A 209 -18.99 16.42 18.87
CA ASN A 209 -19.28 15.79 17.58
C ASN A 209 -19.36 14.25 17.62
N HIS A 210 -19.83 13.69 18.74
CA HIS A 210 -19.97 12.24 18.95
C HIS A 210 -18.64 11.47 19.03
N SER A 211 -17.56 12.15 19.42
CA SER A 211 -16.26 11.52 19.67
C SER A 211 -16.34 10.51 20.82
N ASP A 212 -15.87 9.29 20.56
CA ASP A 212 -15.81 8.19 21.53
C ASP A 212 -14.52 8.23 22.36
N CYS A 213 -14.60 7.89 23.64
CA CYS A 213 -13.42 7.71 24.49
C CYS A 213 -12.97 6.25 24.54
N CYS A 214 -11.67 6.03 24.70
CA CYS A 214 -11.13 4.69 24.86
C CYS A 214 -11.64 3.97 26.12
N VAL A 215 -11.96 2.68 25.94
CA VAL A 215 -12.39 1.80 27.02
C VAL A 215 -11.20 1.00 27.53
N GLN A 216 -11.02 0.99 28.86
CA GLN A 216 -9.90 0.28 29.49
C GLN A 216 -9.83 -1.18 29.08
N GLY A 217 -8.68 -1.59 28.53
CA GLY A 217 -8.41 -2.97 28.14
C GLY A 217 -9.08 -3.43 26.84
N LYS A 218 -9.98 -2.64 26.25
CA LYS A 218 -10.59 -2.95 24.94
C LYS A 218 -9.49 -2.97 23.86
N PRO A 219 -9.42 -4.02 23.01
CA PRO A 219 -8.50 -4.03 21.88
C PRO A 219 -9.01 -3.12 20.76
N TYR A 220 -8.13 -2.27 20.23
CA TYR A 220 -8.36 -1.42 19.07
C TYR A 220 -7.38 -1.77 17.97
N THR A 221 -7.89 -2.00 16.77
CA THR A 221 -7.09 -2.35 15.59
C THR A 221 -6.43 -1.10 15.03
N VAL A 222 -5.15 -1.19 14.64
CA VAL A 222 -4.41 -0.08 14.03
C VAL A 222 -3.93 -0.40 12.62
N TYR A 223 -3.79 0.65 11.82
CA TYR A 223 -3.48 0.62 10.40
C TYR A 223 -2.43 1.68 10.05
N LYS A 224 -1.39 1.26 9.33
CA LYS A 224 -0.37 2.11 8.67
C LYS A 224 -0.70 2.37 7.21
N CYS A 225 -1.84 1.87 6.74
CA CYS A 225 -2.29 1.92 5.36
C CYS A 225 -3.76 2.26 5.32
N SER A 226 -4.23 2.66 4.15
CA SER A 226 -5.64 2.91 3.86
C SER A 226 -6.04 2.14 2.60
N PRO A 227 -7.35 1.96 2.33
CA PRO A 227 -7.81 1.39 1.06
C PRO A 227 -7.21 2.12 -0.14
N PRO A 228 -7.08 1.47 -1.31
CA PRO A 228 -6.50 2.11 -2.49
C PRO A 228 -7.23 3.38 -2.91
N VAL A 229 -6.47 4.40 -3.31
CA VAL A 229 -7.01 5.64 -3.88
C VAL A 229 -7.34 5.41 -5.36
N SER A 230 -8.50 5.89 -5.79
CA SER A 230 -8.97 5.89 -7.18
C SER A 230 -9.69 7.21 -7.51
N SER A 231 -10.25 7.33 -8.71
CA SER A 231 -11.11 8.47 -9.06
C SER A 231 -12.42 8.52 -8.28
N HIS A 232 -12.80 7.43 -7.60
CA HIS A 232 -13.99 7.31 -6.75
C HIS A 232 -13.63 6.51 -5.50
N THR A 233 -12.75 7.06 -4.66
CA THR A 233 -12.28 6.39 -3.45
C THR A 233 -13.40 6.35 -2.42
N LYS A 234 -13.91 5.17 -2.08
CA LYS A 234 -14.95 5.03 -1.05
C LYS A 234 -14.35 5.34 0.34
N ALA A 235 -15.04 6.16 1.11
CA ALA A 235 -14.66 6.52 2.47
C ALA A 235 -15.90 6.69 3.37
N THR A 236 -15.66 6.82 4.66
CA THR A 236 -16.64 7.30 5.63
C THR A 236 -16.25 8.72 6.03
N LEU A 237 -17.17 9.66 5.85
CA LEU A 237 -17.03 11.04 6.31
C LEU A 237 -17.40 11.10 7.78
N THR A 238 -16.51 11.61 8.61
CA THR A 238 -16.76 11.92 10.03
C THR A 238 -16.72 13.44 10.24
N ILE A 239 -17.16 13.88 11.41
CA ILE A 239 -17.20 15.30 11.77
C ILE A 239 -16.15 15.57 12.84
N ASN A 240 -15.41 16.67 12.67
CA ASN A 240 -14.42 17.14 13.61
C ASN A 240 -14.33 18.67 13.57
N SER A 241 -13.95 19.27 14.69
CA SER A 241 -13.64 20.69 14.82
C SER A 241 -12.13 20.89 14.91
N PHE A 242 -11.54 21.48 13.87
CA PHE A 242 -10.12 21.86 13.79
C PHE A 242 -9.80 23.21 14.46
N GLN A 243 -10.80 23.84 15.09
CA GLN A 243 -10.61 25.11 15.79
C GLN A 243 -10.04 24.89 17.18
N LYS A 244 -9.45 25.94 17.76
CA LYS A 244 -8.90 25.87 19.10
C LYS A 244 -9.97 25.51 20.13
N GLY A 245 -9.75 24.42 20.88
CA GLY A 245 -10.67 23.93 21.90
C GLY A 245 -11.79 23.03 21.37
N GLY A 246 -11.77 22.68 20.08
CA GLY A 246 -12.60 21.62 19.52
C GLY A 246 -12.12 20.22 19.90
N ASP A 247 -12.75 19.21 19.31
CA ASP A 247 -12.42 17.79 19.48
C ASP A 247 -11.25 17.31 18.63
N GLY A 248 -10.75 18.12 17.69
CA GLY A 248 -9.52 17.85 16.94
C GLY A 248 -8.23 18.00 17.75
N GLY A 249 -8.34 18.39 19.03
CA GLY A 249 -7.20 18.51 19.94
C GLY A 249 -6.27 19.67 19.61
N GLY A 250 -5.05 19.34 19.19
CA GLY A 250 -3.97 20.29 18.89
C GLY A 250 -4.11 21.03 17.55
N PRO A 251 -3.15 21.89 17.19
CA PRO A 251 -3.09 22.49 15.87
C PRO A 251 -2.74 21.44 14.80
N SER A 252 -3.24 21.63 13.57
CA SER A 252 -3.18 20.61 12.52
C SER A 252 -1.78 20.34 11.98
N GLU A 253 -1.51 19.07 11.63
CA GLU A 253 -0.17 18.56 11.35
C GLU A 253 0.49 19.15 10.08
N CYS A 254 -0.29 19.61 9.11
CA CYS A 254 0.25 20.14 7.87
C CYS A 254 0.87 21.53 8.01
N ASP A 255 0.33 22.38 8.89
CA ASP A 255 0.71 23.80 8.98
C ASP A 255 0.83 24.36 10.41
N ASN A 256 0.66 23.52 11.43
CA ASN A 256 0.68 23.89 12.84
C ASN A 256 -0.31 25.02 13.18
N GLN A 257 -1.47 25.04 12.54
CA GLN A 257 -2.53 26.04 12.76
C GLN A 257 -3.86 25.40 13.15
N TYR A 258 -4.69 26.18 13.84
CA TYR A 258 -6.10 25.85 14.01
C TYR A 258 -6.89 26.40 12.82
N HIS A 259 -7.91 25.67 12.39
CA HIS A 259 -8.77 26.04 11.26
C HIS A 259 -10.21 26.24 11.75
N SER A 260 -10.87 27.31 11.29
CA SER A 260 -12.27 27.58 11.66
C SER A 260 -13.20 26.50 11.13
N ASP A 261 -14.22 26.14 11.91
CA ASP A 261 -15.32 25.24 11.51
C ASP A 261 -16.08 25.68 10.24
N ASP A 262 -15.97 26.97 9.87
CA ASP A 262 -16.56 27.53 8.65
C ASP A 262 -15.63 27.45 7.42
N THR A 263 -14.42 26.91 7.58
CA THR A 263 -13.49 26.64 6.47
C THR A 263 -13.59 25.18 6.02
N PRO A 264 -13.79 24.86 4.73
CA PRO A 264 -13.80 23.48 4.24
C PRO A 264 -12.42 22.82 4.31
N VAL A 265 -12.11 22.24 5.47
CA VAL A 265 -10.88 21.49 5.74
C VAL A 265 -11.19 20.08 6.21
N VAL A 266 -10.22 19.18 6.01
CA VAL A 266 -10.29 17.76 6.41
C VAL A 266 -8.96 17.22 6.92
N ALA A 267 -9.05 16.17 7.74
CA ALA A 267 -7.99 15.21 7.99
C ALA A 267 -8.22 13.93 7.18
N LEU A 268 -7.14 13.22 6.84
CA LEU A 268 -7.22 11.92 6.18
C LEU A 268 -6.58 10.85 7.06
N SER A 269 -7.14 9.63 7.03
CA SER A 269 -6.48 8.47 7.67
C SER A 269 -5.02 8.35 7.24
N THR A 270 -4.14 7.90 8.14
CA THR A 270 -2.67 7.82 7.94
C THR A 270 -2.24 7.36 6.55
N GLY A 271 -2.84 6.29 6.02
CA GLY A 271 -2.47 5.77 4.70
C GLY A 271 -2.84 6.70 3.53
N TRP A 272 -3.93 7.45 3.64
CA TRP A 272 -4.32 8.47 2.67
C TRP A 272 -3.59 9.80 2.88
N PHE A 273 -3.28 10.17 4.12
CA PHE A 273 -2.45 11.32 4.43
C PHE A 273 -1.05 11.20 3.80
N ASN A 274 -0.53 9.98 3.75
CA ASN A 274 0.64 9.58 2.96
C ASN A 274 1.88 10.41 3.28
N ASN A 275 2.29 10.43 4.56
CA ASN A 275 3.47 11.15 5.04
C ASN A 275 3.50 12.61 4.58
N LYS A 276 2.39 13.34 4.78
CA LYS A 276 2.21 14.74 4.37
C LYS A 276 2.23 15.00 2.86
N GLN A 277 2.29 13.99 1.99
CA GLN A 277 2.27 14.21 0.54
C GLN A 277 0.95 14.84 0.06
N ARG A 278 -0.15 14.65 0.81
CA ARG A 278 -1.43 15.31 0.54
C ARG A 278 -1.63 16.62 1.30
N CYS A 279 -0.70 17.02 2.16
CA CYS A 279 -0.86 18.24 2.95
C CYS A 279 -1.09 19.46 2.08
N LEU A 280 -2.06 20.26 2.49
CA LEU A 280 -2.46 21.53 1.88
C LEU A 280 -2.97 21.41 0.43
N ASN A 281 -3.07 20.20 -0.10
CA ASN A 281 -3.73 19.92 -1.37
C ASN A 281 -5.25 19.81 -1.15
N TYR A 282 -5.99 19.98 -2.25
CA TYR A 282 -7.44 19.84 -2.23
C TYR A 282 -7.85 18.44 -2.67
N ILE A 283 -8.90 17.93 -2.03
CA ILE A 283 -9.66 16.77 -2.51
C ILE A 283 -11.08 17.21 -2.83
N THR A 284 -11.74 16.47 -3.72
CA THR A 284 -13.16 16.62 -3.99
C THR A 284 -13.90 15.50 -3.28
N ILE A 285 -14.85 15.86 -2.42
CA ILE A 285 -15.68 14.94 -1.65
C ILE A 285 -17.06 14.91 -2.29
N TYR A 286 -17.59 13.72 -2.54
CA TYR A 286 -18.90 13.46 -3.13
C TYR A 286 -19.78 12.73 -2.12
N GLY A 287 -20.92 13.32 -1.77
CA GLY A 287 -21.84 12.78 -0.77
C GLY A 287 -23.19 13.48 -0.84
N ASN A 288 -24.27 12.76 -0.48
CA ASN A 288 -25.62 13.32 -0.47
C ASN A 288 -26.05 14.00 -1.79
N GLY A 289 -25.62 13.44 -2.94
CA GLY A 289 -25.89 14.00 -4.27
C GLY A 289 -25.19 15.32 -4.59
N ARG A 290 -24.25 15.77 -3.72
CA ARG A 290 -23.48 17.01 -3.87
C ARG A 290 -21.98 16.73 -3.82
N SER A 291 -21.20 17.76 -4.09
CA SER A 291 -19.74 17.72 -3.94
C SER A 291 -19.17 19.00 -3.35
N VAL A 292 -18.05 18.88 -2.65
CA VAL A 292 -17.31 20.02 -2.08
C VAL A 292 -15.80 19.80 -2.23
N LYS A 293 -15.06 20.87 -2.55
CA LYS A 293 -13.60 20.86 -2.46
C LYS A 293 -13.18 21.22 -1.04
N ALA A 294 -12.34 20.40 -0.43
CA ALA A 294 -11.83 20.63 0.91
C ALA A 294 -10.30 20.49 0.94
N LYS A 295 -9.64 21.28 1.78
CA LYS A 295 -8.19 21.28 1.93
C LYS A 295 -7.79 20.24 2.98
N VAL A 296 -6.83 19.38 2.66
CA VAL A 296 -6.24 18.47 3.65
C VAL A 296 -5.32 19.26 4.56
N VAL A 297 -5.62 19.32 5.85
CA VAL A 297 -4.86 20.09 6.84
C VAL A 297 -4.26 19.20 7.93
N ASP A 298 -4.76 17.99 8.11
CA ASP A 298 -4.37 17.13 9.23
C ASP A 298 -4.31 15.65 8.90
N GLU A 299 -3.76 14.88 9.83
CA GLU A 299 -3.81 13.42 9.85
C GLU A 299 -4.87 12.93 10.83
N CYS A 300 -5.70 11.97 10.40
CA CYS A 300 -6.52 11.17 11.30
C CYS A 300 -5.72 9.90 11.65
N ASP A 301 -4.98 9.93 12.76
CA ASP A 301 -3.98 8.90 13.08
C ASP A 301 -4.66 7.52 13.28
N SER A 302 -4.43 6.61 12.35
CA SER A 302 -4.93 5.24 12.40
C SER A 302 -3.93 4.25 13.01
N THR A 303 -2.77 4.72 13.44
CA THR A 303 -1.66 3.93 13.99
C THR A 303 -1.59 3.96 15.51
N MET A 304 -2.05 5.04 16.14
CA MET A 304 -1.99 5.29 17.58
C MET A 304 -3.30 5.88 18.10
N GLY A 305 -3.41 6.01 19.43
CA GLY A 305 -4.62 6.45 20.11
C GLY A 305 -4.65 5.98 21.57
N CYS A 306 -5.70 6.34 22.29
CA CYS A 306 -5.90 5.97 23.70
C CYS A 306 -4.77 6.42 24.64
N ASP A 307 -4.14 7.55 24.34
CA ASP A 307 -3.12 8.19 25.17
C ASP A 307 -3.32 9.71 25.20
N ALA A 308 -2.46 10.42 25.92
CA ALA A 308 -2.61 11.85 26.15
C ALA A 308 -2.41 12.70 24.89
N ASP A 309 -1.63 12.23 23.92
CA ASP A 309 -1.36 12.97 22.68
C ASP A 309 -2.56 12.92 21.73
N HIS A 310 -3.44 11.93 21.90
CA HIS A 310 -4.66 11.71 21.11
C HIS A 310 -5.94 11.95 21.93
N ASP A 311 -5.86 12.74 23.01
CA ASP A 311 -6.98 13.01 23.92
C ASP A 311 -7.74 11.75 24.40
N TYR A 312 -7.05 10.61 24.47
CA TYR A 312 -7.63 9.30 24.80
C TYR A 312 -8.80 8.87 23.90
N GLN A 313 -8.89 9.43 22.69
CA GLN A 313 -9.76 8.92 21.63
C GLN A 313 -9.17 7.65 20.99
N PRO A 314 -9.99 6.74 20.46
CA PRO A 314 -9.50 5.55 19.79
C PRO A 314 -8.74 5.90 18.50
N PRO A 315 -7.88 4.98 18.01
CA PRO A 315 -7.27 5.14 16.70
C PRO A 315 -8.33 5.34 15.63
N CYS A 316 -8.03 6.25 14.70
CA CYS A 316 -8.88 6.50 13.56
C CYS A 316 -9.02 5.22 12.70
N PRO A 317 -10.20 4.89 12.18
CA PRO A 317 -10.31 3.89 11.13
C PRO A 317 -9.50 4.31 9.89
N ASN A 318 -9.13 3.35 9.06
CA ASN A 318 -8.20 3.58 7.96
C ASN A 318 -8.84 4.11 6.66
N ASN A 319 -10.14 4.36 6.68
CA ASN A 319 -10.94 4.76 5.53
C ASN A 319 -11.76 6.02 5.82
N ILE A 320 -11.24 6.92 6.67
CA ILE A 320 -11.90 8.13 7.13
C ILE A 320 -11.43 9.36 6.36
N VAL A 321 -12.41 10.19 6.01
CA VAL A 321 -12.22 11.62 5.73
C VAL A 321 -12.86 12.36 6.88
N ASP A 322 -12.06 12.98 7.74
CA ASP A 322 -12.55 13.61 8.96
C ASP A 322 -12.69 15.11 8.74
N ALA A 323 -13.91 15.64 8.85
CA ALA A 323 -14.25 16.88 8.16
C ALA A 323 -14.87 17.96 9.06
N SER A 324 -14.48 19.20 8.78
CA SER A 324 -15.06 20.40 9.37
C SER A 324 -16.56 20.53 9.11
N LYS A 325 -17.26 21.26 9.99
CA LYS A 325 -18.70 21.56 9.85
C LYS A 325 -19.04 22.20 8.48
N ALA A 326 -18.14 23.00 7.92
CA ALA A 326 -18.30 23.59 6.59
C ALA A 326 -18.44 22.56 5.46
N VAL A 327 -17.71 21.45 5.52
CA VAL A 327 -17.81 20.36 4.52
C VAL A 327 -19.18 19.72 4.58
N TRP A 328 -19.66 19.39 5.79
CA TRP A 328 -20.98 18.81 6.00
C TRP A 328 -22.11 19.72 5.53
N LYS A 329 -22.03 21.02 5.86
CA LYS A 329 -22.98 22.05 5.38
C LYS A 329 -22.97 22.15 3.84
N ALA A 330 -21.80 22.12 3.21
CA ALA A 330 -21.69 22.19 1.75
C ALA A 330 -22.30 20.97 1.04
N LEU A 331 -22.15 19.78 1.63
CA LEU A 331 -22.82 18.56 1.17
C LEU A 331 -24.34 18.56 1.45
N GLY A 332 -24.86 19.57 2.16
CA GLY A 332 -26.28 19.74 2.43
C GLY A 332 -26.87 18.64 3.31
N VAL A 333 -26.05 18.02 4.15
CA VAL A 333 -26.48 17.00 5.11
C VAL A 333 -27.09 17.69 6.32
N PRO A 334 -28.32 17.34 6.76
CA PRO A 334 -28.93 17.90 7.96
C PRO A 334 -28.04 17.65 9.20
N GLU A 335 -27.94 18.64 10.10
CA GLU A 335 -27.11 18.53 11.32
C GLU A 335 -27.48 17.33 12.21
N SER A 336 -28.76 16.92 12.18
CA SER A 336 -29.24 15.72 12.90
C SER A 336 -28.60 14.41 12.42
N ASP A 337 -28.05 14.41 11.21
CA ASP A 337 -27.53 13.24 10.52
C ASP A 337 -25.99 13.27 10.45
N TRP A 338 -25.37 14.20 11.17
CA TRP A 338 -23.91 14.29 11.28
C TRP A 338 -23.38 13.20 12.22
N GLY A 339 -22.20 12.65 11.92
CA GLY A 339 -21.56 11.60 12.71
C GLY A 339 -21.02 10.44 11.88
N GLY A 340 -21.57 10.21 10.68
CA GLY A 340 -21.05 9.22 9.74
C GLY A 340 -21.81 9.19 8.42
N LEU A 341 -21.12 9.42 7.31
CA LEU A 341 -21.72 9.35 5.98
C LEU A 341 -20.82 8.58 5.01
N ASP A 342 -21.39 7.59 4.31
CA ASP A 342 -20.71 6.94 3.20
C ASP A 342 -20.53 7.94 2.05
N ILE A 343 -19.29 8.16 1.64
CA ILE A 343 -18.90 9.11 0.60
C ILE A 343 -17.96 8.47 -0.42
N TYR A 344 -17.74 9.21 -1.51
CA TYR A 344 -16.58 9.02 -2.38
C TYR A 344 -15.70 10.26 -2.35
N TRP A 345 -14.41 10.11 -2.62
CA TRP A 345 -13.51 11.23 -2.80
C TRP A 345 -12.46 10.96 -3.89
N SER A 346 -11.90 12.04 -4.43
CA SER A 346 -10.79 12.01 -5.38
C SER A 346 -9.85 13.19 -5.14
N ASP A 347 -8.61 13.08 -5.61
CA ASP A 347 -7.73 14.25 -5.73
C ASP A 347 -8.38 15.30 -6.66
N ALA A 348 -8.20 16.60 -6.36
CA ALA A 348 -8.98 17.71 -6.95
C ALA A 348 -8.27 18.56 -8.00
#